data_AF-A0A962AU25-F1
#
_entry.id   AF-A0A962AU25-F1
#
_cell.length_a   1.000
_cell.length_b   1.000
_cell.length_c   1.000
_cell.angle_alpha   90.00
_cell.angle_beta   90.00
_cell.angle_gamma   90.00
#
_symmetry.space_group_name_H-M   'P 1'
#
loop_
_entity.id
_entity.type
_entity.pdbx_description
1 polymer ?
#
loop_
_entity_poly.entity_id
_entity_poly.type
_entity_poly.pdbx_seq_one_letter_code
_entity_poly.pdbx_strand_id
1 'polypeptide(L)'
;YINGPCDFDADKDGSFRISGKDYFAYVNVTGKTAEASWNADPKSTHAHAPLGVLTRKGACWENADARICARDLPAAQKAAALAAQPKGEYAYPDYPGASQSCVVARGGKWIEGAPLVLDRCPGDSSANRFVRTADAMKIDKADGLCVGVTRGGSNTLAALQKCGTDGTKWSAGAKQAGPAAVRSADGKCWTIPKLADDKAEFPNEIVVAPCDPKAD
;
A
#
# COMPACT_ATOMS: atom_id res chain seq x y z
N TYR A 1 -3.20 -11.91 -25.13
CA TYR A 1 -4.56 -11.67 -24.61
C TYR A 1 -4.49 -11.71 -23.10
N ILE A 2 -4.91 -10.64 -22.42
CA ILE A 2 -4.89 -10.52 -20.95
C ILE A 2 -6.34 -10.62 -20.47
N ASN A 3 -6.61 -11.52 -19.53
CA ASN A 3 -7.95 -11.74 -18.99
C ASN A 3 -7.84 -12.17 -17.53
N GLY A 4 -8.72 -11.64 -16.69
CA GLY A 4 -8.78 -11.93 -15.26
C GLY A 4 -9.41 -10.80 -14.46
N PRO A 5 -9.58 -10.99 -13.15
CA PRO A 5 -9.97 -9.94 -12.24
C PRO A 5 -9.00 -8.76 -12.31
N CYS A 6 -9.54 -7.55 -12.27
CA CYS A 6 -8.78 -6.32 -12.28
C CYS A 6 -9.51 -5.26 -11.46
N ASP A 7 -8.76 -4.29 -10.95
CA ASP A 7 -9.33 -3.09 -10.39
C ASP A 7 -9.80 -2.18 -11.54
N PHE A 8 -11.02 -1.65 -11.40
CA PHE A 8 -11.67 -0.78 -12.38
C PHE A 8 -12.01 0.55 -11.69
N ASP A 9 -11.38 1.63 -12.16
CA ASP A 9 -11.63 2.98 -11.70
C ASP A 9 -12.17 3.81 -12.86
N ALA A 10 -13.36 4.37 -12.73
CA ALA A 10 -14.05 5.09 -13.80
C ALA A 10 -14.36 6.54 -13.42
N ASP A 11 -14.05 7.43 -14.35
CA ASP A 11 -14.37 8.83 -14.30
C ASP A 11 -15.80 9.09 -14.82
N LYS A 12 -16.35 10.26 -14.49
CA LYS A 12 -17.74 10.63 -14.84
C LYS A 12 -18.00 10.76 -16.34
N ASP A 13 -16.96 11.05 -17.11
CA ASP A 13 -17.01 11.18 -18.58
C ASP A 13 -16.98 9.80 -19.28
N GLY A 14 -16.86 8.71 -18.52
CA GLY A 14 -16.75 7.35 -19.03
C GLY A 14 -15.32 6.92 -19.33
N SER A 15 -14.32 7.79 -19.11
CA SER A 15 -12.92 7.41 -19.05
C SER A 15 -12.69 6.44 -17.90
N PHE A 16 -11.74 5.53 -18.04
CA PHE A 16 -11.45 4.56 -16.99
C PHE A 16 -10.03 4.04 -17.04
N ARG A 17 -9.63 3.45 -15.92
CA ARG A 17 -8.34 2.83 -15.68
C ARG A 17 -8.59 1.38 -15.23
N ILE A 18 -7.88 0.45 -15.86
CA ILE A 18 -7.87 -0.96 -15.46
C ILE A 18 -6.47 -1.29 -14.96
N SER A 19 -6.40 -1.86 -13.75
CA SER A 19 -5.15 -2.33 -13.15
C SER A 19 -5.27 -3.80 -12.77
N GLY A 20 -4.46 -4.63 -13.41
CA GLY A 20 -4.21 -6.00 -13.00
C GLY A 20 -2.94 -6.09 -12.15
N LYS A 21 -2.45 -7.31 -11.92
CA LYS A 21 -1.20 -7.53 -11.19
C LYS A 21 0.01 -6.90 -11.88
N ASP A 22 0.18 -7.20 -13.18
CA ASP A 22 1.36 -6.80 -13.96
C ASP A 22 0.98 -5.94 -15.18
N TYR A 23 -0.29 -5.59 -15.35
CA TYR A 23 -0.77 -4.92 -16.56
C TYR A 23 -1.71 -3.77 -16.22
N PHE A 24 -1.56 -2.67 -16.97
CA PHE A 24 -2.33 -1.44 -16.79
C PHE A 24 -2.82 -0.97 -18.15
N ALA A 25 -4.05 -0.47 -18.20
CA ALA A 25 -4.59 0.19 -19.38
C ALA A 25 -5.43 1.40 -18.99
N TYR A 26 -5.26 2.49 -19.71
CA TYR A 26 -6.08 3.70 -19.57
C TYR A 26 -6.89 3.92 -20.84
N VAL A 27 -8.15 4.30 -20.68
CA VAL A 27 -9.06 4.65 -21.77
C VAL A 27 -9.61 6.03 -21.47
N ASN A 28 -9.23 7.02 -22.29
CA ASN A 28 -9.65 8.40 -22.17
C ASN A 28 -10.74 8.69 -23.19
N VAL A 29 -12.00 8.75 -22.73
CA VAL A 29 -13.16 8.91 -23.60
C VAL A 29 -13.29 10.37 -24.02
N THR A 30 -13.37 10.58 -25.33
CA THR A 30 -13.63 11.89 -25.94
C THR A 30 -14.84 11.75 -26.86
N GLY A 31 -16.03 12.03 -26.30
CA GLY A 31 -17.30 11.91 -27.03
C GLY A 31 -17.64 10.46 -27.39
N LYS A 32 -17.56 10.13 -28.68
CA LYS A 32 -17.89 8.78 -29.20
C LYS A 32 -16.66 7.88 -29.40
N THR A 33 -15.47 8.43 -29.24
CA THR A 33 -14.19 7.75 -29.40
C THR A 33 -13.43 7.77 -28.08
N ALA A 34 -12.37 6.98 -27.98
CA ALA A 34 -11.44 7.06 -26.86
C ALA A 34 -10.00 6.90 -27.34
N GLU A 35 -9.06 7.58 -26.71
CA GLU A 35 -7.64 7.25 -26.85
C GLU A 35 -7.25 6.32 -25.72
N ALA A 36 -6.49 5.28 -26.03
CA ALA A 36 -6.06 4.32 -25.03
C ALA A 36 -4.55 4.14 -24.99
N SER A 37 -4.05 3.78 -23.81
CA SER A 37 -2.67 3.37 -23.61
C SER A 37 -2.60 2.13 -22.71
N TRP A 38 -1.48 1.41 -22.78
CA TRP A 38 -1.15 0.29 -21.91
C TRP A 38 0.31 0.33 -21.47
N ASN A 39 0.70 -0.56 -20.56
CA ASN A 39 2.05 -0.55 -19.98
C ASN A 39 3.14 -1.17 -20.87
N ALA A 40 2.78 -1.96 -21.89
CA ALA A 40 3.68 -2.68 -22.83
C ALA A 40 4.65 -3.70 -22.21
N ASP A 41 5.34 -3.32 -21.14
CA ASP A 41 6.20 -4.17 -20.32
C ASP A 41 5.51 -4.44 -18.96
N PRO A 42 5.36 -5.71 -18.53
CA PRO A 42 4.85 -6.08 -17.22
C PRO A 42 5.57 -5.42 -16.03
N LYS A 43 6.80 -4.95 -16.22
CA LYS A 43 7.59 -4.25 -15.19
C LYS A 43 7.33 -2.74 -15.15
N SER A 44 6.61 -2.18 -16.12
CA SER A 44 6.23 -0.77 -16.11
C SER A 44 5.17 -0.50 -15.06
N THR A 45 5.31 0.62 -14.37
CA THR A 45 4.43 1.02 -13.25
C THR A 45 3.16 1.76 -13.68
N HIS A 46 3.04 2.07 -14.98
CA HIS A 46 1.90 2.82 -15.52
C HIS A 46 1.73 2.56 -17.03
N ALA A 47 0.53 2.87 -17.54
CA ALA A 47 0.22 2.79 -18.95
C ALA A 47 0.74 4.03 -19.70
N HIS A 48 1.50 3.80 -20.78
CA HIS A 48 2.16 4.85 -21.55
C HIS A 48 2.23 4.54 -23.05
N ALA A 49 2.26 3.27 -23.44
CA ALA A 49 2.32 2.88 -24.84
C ALA A 49 0.94 3.07 -25.49
N PRO A 50 0.83 3.85 -26.58
CA PRO A 50 -0.46 4.14 -27.20
C PRO A 50 -1.05 2.91 -27.90
N LEU A 51 -2.36 2.76 -27.81
CA LEU A 51 -3.18 1.76 -28.51
C LEU A 51 -4.03 2.37 -29.63
N GLY A 52 -3.89 3.68 -29.85
CA GLY A 52 -4.61 4.45 -30.85
C GLY A 52 -6.05 4.78 -30.43
N VAL A 53 -6.81 5.26 -31.42
CA VAL A 53 -8.22 5.63 -31.24
C VAL A 53 -9.09 4.39 -31.26
N LEU A 54 -9.97 4.27 -30.28
CA LEU A 54 -10.92 3.19 -30.10
C LEU A 54 -12.35 3.67 -30.29
N THR A 55 -13.23 2.75 -30.65
CA THR A 55 -14.68 2.95 -30.70
C THR A 55 -15.38 1.99 -29.77
N ARG A 56 -16.52 2.41 -29.22
CA ARG A 56 -17.26 1.59 -28.25
C ARG A 56 -18.11 0.54 -28.96
N LYS A 57 -17.98 -0.70 -28.53
CA LYS A 57 -18.85 -1.83 -28.93
C LYS A 57 -19.23 -2.65 -27.70
N GLY A 58 -20.46 -2.41 -27.23
CA GLY A 58 -20.97 -3.02 -26.00
C GLY A 58 -20.11 -2.62 -24.78
N ALA A 59 -19.56 -3.63 -24.11
CA ALA A 59 -18.70 -3.46 -22.93
C ALA A 59 -17.21 -3.22 -23.27
N CYS A 60 -16.87 -3.09 -24.56
CA CYS A 60 -15.49 -2.97 -25.01
C CYS A 60 -15.25 -1.67 -25.78
N TRP A 61 -14.04 -1.15 -25.67
CA TRP A 61 -13.45 -0.18 -26.60
C TRP A 61 -12.48 -0.93 -27.50
N GLU A 62 -12.68 -0.84 -28.81
CA GLU A 62 -11.89 -1.62 -29.78
C GLU A 62 -11.54 -0.84 -31.06
N ASN A 63 -10.44 -1.26 -31.67
CA ASN A 63 -10.02 -0.95 -33.03
C ASN A 63 -9.45 -2.24 -33.69
N ALA A 64 -8.67 -2.12 -34.76
CA ALA A 64 -8.07 -3.26 -35.45
C ALA A 64 -7.00 -3.99 -34.62
N ASP A 65 -6.30 -3.27 -33.75
CA ASP A 65 -5.09 -3.75 -33.05
C ASP A 65 -5.34 -4.05 -31.57
N ALA A 66 -6.36 -3.44 -30.98
CA ALA A 66 -6.63 -3.46 -29.54
C ALA A 66 -8.12 -3.65 -29.23
N ARG A 67 -8.38 -4.38 -28.14
CA ARG A 67 -9.70 -4.54 -27.53
C ARG A 67 -9.56 -4.52 -26.02
N ILE A 68 -10.14 -3.50 -25.38
CA ILE A 68 -10.20 -3.35 -23.93
C ILE A 68 -11.65 -3.52 -23.49
N CYS A 69 -11.92 -4.54 -22.70
CA CYS A 69 -13.27 -4.82 -22.19
C CYS A 69 -13.28 -4.69 -20.67
N ALA A 70 -14.25 -3.96 -20.14
CA ALA A 70 -14.54 -3.93 -18.71
C ALA A 70 -15.90 -4.60 -18.49
N ARG A 71 -15.91 -5.69 -17.72
CA ARG A 71 -17.13 -6.44 -17.41
C ARG A 71 -17.19 -6.68 -15.91
N ASP A 72 -18.38 -6.54 -15.34
CA ASP A 72 -18.59 -6.89 -13.94
C ASP A 72 -18.31 -8.37 -13.69
N LEU A 73 -17.67 -8.65 -12.56
CA LEU A 73 -17.49 -10.02 -12.07
C LEU A 73 -18.82 -10.58 -11.55
N PRO A 74 -19.07 -11.90 -11.69
CA PRO A 74 -20.13 -12.59 -10.97
C PRO A 74 -20.06 -12.28 -9.46
N ALA A 75 -21.21 -12.16 -8.80
CA ALA A 75 -21.28 -11.69 -7.41
C ALA A 75 -20.34 -12.44 -6.44
N ALA A 76 -20.24 -13.76 -6.57
CA ALA A 76 -19.33 -14.58 -5.74
C ALA A 76 -17.85 -14.26 -6.02
N GLN A 77 -17.45 -14.08 -7.29
CA GLN A 77 -16.09 -13.70 -7.66
C GLN A 77 -15.76 -12.27 -7.23
N LYS A 78 -16.71 -11.34 -7.35
CA LYS A 78 -16.60 -9.97 -6.84
C LYS A 78 -16.39 -9.97 -5.33
N ALA A 79 -17.19 -10.73 -4.58
CA ALA A 79 -17.05 -10.85 -3.13
C ALA A 79 -15.69 -11.43 -2.73
N ALA A 80 -15.22 -12.48 -3.42
CA ALA A 80 -13.91 -13.07 -3.18
C ALA A 80 -12.77 -12.09 -3.50
N ALA A 81 -12.85 -11.36 -4.61
CA ALA A 81 -11.86 -10.35 -4.99
C ALA A 81 -11.79 -9.22 -3.97
N LEU A 82 -12.94 -8.67 -3.55
CA LEU A 82 -13.01 -7.65 -2.51
C LEU A 82 -12.49 -8.17 -1.15
N ALA A 83 -12.77 -9.42 -0.80
CA ALA A 83 -12.25 -10.04 0.42
C ALA A 83 -10.73 -10.26 0.38
N ALA A 84 -10.16 -10.46 -0.82
CA ALA A 84 -8.73 -10.66 -1.03
C ALA A 84 -7.93 -9.35 -1.13
N GLN A 85 -8.60 -8.21 -1.37
CA GLN A 85 -7.94 -6.91 -1.35
C GLN A 85 -7.31 -6.67 0.03
N PRO A 86 -6.04 -6.25 0.08
CA PRO A 86 -5.36 -6.04 1.35
C PRO A 86 -6.05 -4.93 2.14
N LYS A 87 -6.38 -5.22 3.39
CA LYS A 87 -7.03 -4.24 4.27
C LYS A 87 -5.97 -3.30 4.85
N GLY A 88 -6.26 -2.02 4.92
CA GLY A 88 -5.36 -1.04 5.53
C GLY A 88 -4.32 -0.45 4.58
N GLU A 89 -3.28 0.13 5.17
CA GLU A 89 -2.38 1.09 4.52
C GLU A 89 -0.92 0.71 4.75
N TYR A 90 -0.03 1.13 3.84
CA TYR A 90 1.39 1.17 4.17
C TYR A 90 1.64 2.29 5.19
N ALA A 91 2.53 2.04 6.15
CA ALA A 91 3.09 3.09 6.98
C ALA A 91 4.44 3.49 6.38
N TYR A 92 4.65 4.78 6.16
CA TYR A 92 5.90 5.34 5.63
C TYR A 92 6.14 6.70 6.28
N PRO A 93 7.41 7.12 6.42
CA PRO A 93 7.74 8.40 7.04
C PRO A 93 7.38 9.55 6.11
N ASP A 94 6.85 10.63 6.68
CA ASP A 94 6.78 11.91 5.99
C ASP A 94 8.12 12.62 6.09
N TYR A 95 9.06 12.20 5.24
CA TYR A 95 10.40 12.76 5.17
C TYR A 95 10.83 12.90 3.71
N PRO A 96 11.31 14.08 3.27
CA PRO A 96 11.76 14.29 1.89
C PRO A 96 12.79 13.23 1.47
N GLY A 97 12.54 12.57 0.33
CA GLY A 97 13.42 11.52 -0.19
C GLY A 97 13.17 10.11 0.38
N ALA A 98 12.32 9.96 1.39
CA ALA A 98 11.97 8.65 1.98
C ALA A 98 10.66 8.04 1.42
N SER A 99 10.05 8.63 0.40
CA SER A 99 8.74 8.22 -0.13
C SER A 99 8.70 6.81 -0.76
N GLN A 100 9.86 6.22 -1.05
CA GLN A 100 9.98 4.84 -1.55
C GLN A 100 10.28 3.82 -0.44
N SER A 101 10.20 4.24 0.82
CA SER A 101 10.45 3.40 1.99
C SER A 101 9.18 3.17 2.79
N CYS A 102 9.01 1.94 3.26
CA CYS A 102 7.84 1.50 4.00
C CYS A 102 8.28 0.81 5.28
N VAL A 103 7.45 0.91 6.32
CA VAL A 103 7.59 0.10 7.51
C VAL A 103 7.21 -1.34 7.15
N VAL A 104 8.12 -2.26 7.38
CA VAL A 104 7.96 -3.70 7.10
C VAL A 104 8.51 -4.53 8.26
N ALA A 105 8.08 -5.79 8.34
CA ALA A 105 8.74 -6.75 9.22
C ALA A 105 10.15 -7.07 8.70
N ARG A 106 11.15 -7.07 9.57
CA ARG A 106 12.55 -7.37 9.22
C ARG A 106 12.63 -8.72 8.50
N GLY A 107 13.22 -8.72 7.31
CA GLY A 107 13.33 -9.91 6.47
C GLY A 107 12.01 -10.38 5.85
N GLY A 108 10.96 -9.55 5.85
CA GLY A 108 9.65 -9.83 5.24
C GLY A 108 8.79 -10.84 6.01
N LYS A 109 9.20 -11.26 7.20
CA LYS A 109 8.51 -12.31 7.98
C LYS A 109 7.57 -11.69 9.01
N TRP A 110 6.27 -11.76 8.74
CA TRP A 110 5.22 -11.24 9.63
C TRP A 110 4.86 -12.24 10.73
N ILE A 111 5.78 -12.46 11.67
CA ILE A 111 5.63 -13.39 12.79
C ILE A 111 5.82 -12.66 14.13
N GLU A 112 5.27 -13.21 15.21
CA GLU A 112 5.46 -12.68 16.57
C GLU A 112 6.96 -12.53 16.91
N GLY A 113 7.32 -11.40 17.52
CA GLY A 113 8.67 -11.02 17.90
C GLY A 113 9.51 -10.39 16.77
N ALA A 114 9.06 -10.44 15.50
CA ALA A 114 9.81 -9.84 14.40
C ALA A 114 9.91 -8.31 14.55
N PRO A 115 11.12 -7.71 14.56
CA PRO A 115 11.28 -6.27 14.58
C PRO A 115 10.68 -5.62 13.33
N LEU A 116 10.07 -4.46 13.50
CA LEU A 116 9.71 -3.59 12.38
C LEU A 116 10.91 -2.71 12.02
N VAL A 117 11.08 -2.50 10.72
CA VAL A 117 12.14 -1.67 10.15
C VAL A 117 11.56 -0.79 9.05
N LEU A 118 12.24 0.30 8.76
CA LEU A 118 12.04 1.04 7.53
C LEU A 118 12.93 0.39 6.45
N ASP A 119 12.34 -0.05 5.35
CA ASP A 119 13.04 -0.66 4.22
C ASP A 119 12.38 -0.19 2.92
N ARG A 120 12.87 -0.64 1.76
CA ARG A 120 12.24 -0.39 0.46
C ARG A 120 10.81 -0.92 0.47
N CYS A 121 9.88 -0.11 -0.02
CA CYS A 121 8.50 -0.55 -0.18
C CYS A 121 8.44 -1.80 -1.06
N PRO A 122 7.68 -2.83 -0.65
CA PRO A 122 7.47 -4.01 -1.48
C PRO A 122 6.86 -3.63 -2.84
N GLY A 123 7.42 -4.18 -3.91
CA GLY A 123 6.99 -3.89 -5.28
C GLY A 123 5.70 -4.60 -5.71
N ASP A 124 5.14 -5.46 -4.85
CA ASP A 124 3.88 -6.16 -5.11
C ASP A 124 2.83 -5.84 -4.03
N SER A 125 1.57 -6.12 -4.35
CA SER A 125 0.43 -5.93 -3.45
C SER A 125 0.30 -7.03 -2.39
N SER A 126 1.27 -7.95 -2.29
CA SER A 126 1.22 -9.09 -1.37
C SER A 126 1.71 -8.76 0.03
N ALA A 127 2.47 -7.67 0.19
CA ALA A 127 2.94 -7.24 1.49
C ALA A 127 1.77 -6.89 2.43
N ASN A 128 1.92 -7.30 3.69
CA ASN A 128 0.93 -6.97 4.70
C ASN A 128 0.90 -5.46 4.94
N ARG A 129 -0.32 -4.99 5.21
CA ARG A 129 -0.62 -3.59 5.48
C ARG A 129 -1.02 -3.41 6.93
N PHE A 130 -0.95 -2.18 7.40
CA PHE A 130 -1.38 -1.82 8.74
C PHE A 130 -2.86 -1.44 8.74
N VAL A 131 -3.65 -2.17 9.53
CA VAL A 131 -5.05 -1.86 9.78
C VAL A 131 -5.12 -1.10 11.10
N ARG A 132 -5.32 0.21 11.01
CA ARG A 132 -5.45 1.10 12.17
C ARG A 132 -6.82 0.90 12.84
N THR A 133 -6.81 0.69 14.15
CA THR A 133 -8.00 0.77 15.01
C THR A 133 -7.84 1.92 16.01
N ALA A 134 -8.81 2.12 16.90
CA ALA A 134 -8.77 3.20 17.88
C ALA A 134 -7.54 3.14 18.81
N ASP A 135 -7.08 1.93 19.14
CA ASP A 135 -6.04 1.68 20.14
C ASP A 135 -4.99 0.64 19.70
N ALA A 136 -4.98 0.22 18.44
CA ALA A 136 -4.00 -0.74 17.94
C ALA A 136 -3.69 -0.53 16.45
N MET A 137 -2.52 -1.03 16.05
CA MET A 137 -2.15 -1.19 14.65
C MET A 137 -2.07 -2.68 14.35
N LYS A 138 -3.11 -3.22 13.70
CA LYS A 138 -3.19 -4.64 13.32
C LYS A 138 -2.47 -4.88 12.00
N ILE A 139 -2.12 -6.14 11.73
CA ILE A 139 -1.49 -6.54 10.48
C ILE A 139 -2.50 -7.25 9.59
N ASP A 140 -2.69 -6.75 8.37
CA ASP A 140 -3.52 -7.41 7.35
C ASP A 140 -2.99 -8.82 7.06
N LYS A 141 -3.90 -9.78 6.86
CA LYS A 141 -3.59 -11.20 6.58
C LYS A 141 -2.72 -11.92 7.64
N ALA A 142 -2.44 -11.29 8.78
CA ALA A 142 -1.76 -11.92 9.91
C ALA A 142 -2.62 -11.81 11.18
N ASP A 143 -3.66 -12.64 11.21
CA ASP A 143 -4.66 -12.64 12.27
C ASP A 143 -4.02 -12.79 13.66
N GLY A 144 -4.43 -11.91 14.57
CA GLY A 144 -3.93 -11.88 15.95
C GLY A 144 -2.60 -11.15 16.14
N LEU A 145 -1.94 -10.66 15.08
CA LEU A 145 -0.74 -9.81 15.22
C LEU A 145 -1.08 -8.32 15.21
N CYS A 146 -0.42 -7.60 16.12
CA CYS A 146 -0.44 -6.16 16.25
C CYS A 146 0.99 -5.64 16.31
N VAL A 147 1.16 -4.35 16.04
CA VAL A 147 2.41 -3.68 16.41
C VAL A 147 2.47 -3.58 17.93
N GLY A 148 3.60 -4.00 18.47
CA GLY A 148 4.00 -3.90 19.85
C GLY A 148 5.45 -3.47 19.95
N VAL A 149 6.11 -3.92 21.02
CA VAL A 149 7.51 -3.60 21.29
C VAL A 149 8.32 -4.86 21.55
N THR A 150 9.62 -4.78 21.31
CA THR A 150 10.60 -5.78 21.76
C THR A 150 11.87 -5.08 22.23
N ARG A 151 12.73 -5.81 22.95
CA ARG A 151 14.03 -5.31 23.37
C ARG A 151 15.07 -5.60 22.29
N GLY A 152 15.71 -4.56 21.76
CA GLY A 152 16.82 -4.65 20.81
C GLY A 152 18.08 -4.06 21.42
N GLY A 153 18.88 -4.88 22.10
CA GLY A 153 20.07 -4.42 22.82
C GLY A 153 19.70 -3.41 23.92
N SER A 154 20.20 -2.17 23.80
CA SER A 154 19.90 -1.05 24.71
C SER A 154 18.59 -0.34 24.38
N ASN A 155 18.01 -0.55 23.20
CA ASN A 155 16.85 0.18 22.70
C ASN A 155 15.58 -0.67 22.79
N THR A 156 14.44 0.01 22.93
CA THR A 156 13.13 -0.59 22.66
C THR A 156 12.81 -0.40 21.19
N LEU A 157 12.50 -1.48 20.49
CA LEU A 157 12.17 -1.45 19.06
C LEU A 157 10.68 -1.70 18.85
N ALA A 158 10.13 -1.10 17.80
CA ALA A 158 8.82 -1.50 17.31
C ALA A 158 8.93 -2.93 16.74
N ALA A 159 7.97 -3.79 17.06
CA ALA A 159 7.98 -5.20 16.64
C ALA A 159 6.57 -5.75 16.53
N LEU A 160 6.42 -6.90 15.89
CA LEU A 160 5.16 -7.62 15.86
C LEU A 160 4.96 -8.39 17.16
N GLN A 161 3.77 -8.30 17.74
CA GLN A 161 3.38 -9.02 18.95
C GLN A 161 1.95 -9.53 18.81
N LYS A 162 1.55 -10.46 19.69
CA LYS A 162 0.13 -10.82 19.83
C LYS A 162 -0.68 -9.60 20.25
N CYS A 163 -1.78 -9.32 19.57
CA CYS A 163 -2.69 -8.25 19.95
C CYS A 163 -3.16 -8.41 21.41
N GLY A 164 -3.23 -7.30 22.13
CA GLY A 164 -3.68 -7.27 23.53
C GLY A 164 -2.59 -7.56 24.55
N THR A 165 -1.36 -7.82 24.11
CA THR A 165 -0.19 -7.88 25.00
C THR A 165 0.29 -6.48 25.37
N ASP A 166 1.09 -6.39 26.43
CA ASP A 166 1.64 -5.12 26.88
C ASP A 166 2.49 -4.46 25.78
N GLY A 167 2.29 -3.15 25.60
CA GLY A 167 2.97 -2.38 24.58
C GLY A 167 2.37 -2.48 23.17
N THR A 168 1.24 -3.18 22.96
CA THR A 168 0.53 -3.19 21.66
C THR A 168 -0.51 -2.09 21.49
N LYS A 169 -0.59 -1.16 22.44
CA LYS A 169 -1.52 -0.04 22.37
C LYS A 169 -0.88 1.12 21.64
N TRP A 170 -1.38 1.39 20.43
CA TRP A 170 -0.85 2.42 19.53
C TRP A 170 -1.98 3.22 18.91
N SER A 171 -1.76 4.51 18.76
CA SER A 171 -2.64 5.44 18.07
C SER A 171 -1.84 6.23 17.04
N ALA A 172 -2.47 6.58 15.93
CA ALA A 172 -1.91 7.52 14.97
C ALA A 172 -3.03 8.47 14.55
N GLY A 173 -2.90 9.74 14.95
CA GLY A 173 -3.92 10.77 14.79
C GLY A 173 -4.11 11.28 13.36
N ALA A 174 -3.53 10.62 12.35
CA ALA A 174 -3.62 11.04 10.96
C ALA A 174 -5.09 11.04 10.52
N LYS A 175 -5.69 12.24 10.49
CA LYS A 175 -6.88 12.53 9.68
C LYS A 175 -6.51 12.33 8.21
N GLN A 176 -7.50 12.10 7.35
CA GLN A 176 -7.36 11.62 5.95
C GLN A 176 -6.42 12.42 5.01
N ALA A 177 -5.69 13.46 5.44
CA ALA A 177 -4.83 14.27 4.58
C ALA A 177 -3.52 14.78 5.22
N GLY A 178 -2.98 14.15 6.28
CA GLY A 178 -1.71 14.61 6.85
C GLY A 178 -0.90 13.54 7.59
N PRO A 179 0.42 13.74 7.71
CA PRO A 179 1.27 12.90 8.56
C PRO A 179 0.78 12.95 10.01
N ALA A 180 1.07 11.91 10.78
CA ALA A 180 0.89 11.95 12.22
C ALA A 180 1.90 11.05 12.92
N ALA A 181 2.28 11.46 14.12
CA ALA A 181 3.05 10.62 15.01
C ALA A 181 2.31 9.32 15.36
N VAL A 182 3.03 8.20 15.31
CA VAL A 182 2.57 6.90 15.83
C VAL A 182 2.94 6.82 17.29
N ARG A 183 1.94 6.94 18.17
CA ARG A 183 2.08 7.13 19.62
C ARG A 183 1.62 5.90 20.39
N SER A 184 2.43 5.43 21.33
CA SER A 184 2.07 4.39 22.28
C SER A 184 1.19 4.95 23.41
N ALA A 185 0.53 4.06 24.15
CA ALA A 185 -0.24 4.45 25.33
C ALA A 185 0.59 5.13 26.44
N ASP A 186 1.90 4.86 26.52
CA ASP A 186 2.83 5.51 27.45
C ASP A 186 3.46 6.80 26.89
N GLY A 187 2.94 7.33 25.77
CA GLY A 187 3.34 8.63 25.22
C GLY A 187 4.69 8.64 24.48
N LYS A 188 5.18 7.47 24.06
CA LYS A 188 6.36 7.34 23.19
C LYS A 188 5.95 7.27 21.74
N CYS A 189 6.88 7.55 20.84
CA CYS A 189 6.68 7.55 19.41
C CYS A 189 7.60 6.57 18.70
N TRP A 190 7.20 6.18 17.49
CA TRP A 190 8.15 5.60 16.54
C TRP A 190 9.15 6.67 16.12
N THR A 191 10.43 6.31 16.12
CA THR A 191 11.54 7.18 15.76
C THR A 191 12.52 6.39 14.92
N ILE A 192 13.03 7.01 13.85
CA ILE A 192 13.98 6.39 12.93
C ILE A 192 15.25 7.24 12.95
N PRO A 193 16.21 6.95 13.87
CA PRO A 193 17.35 7.83 14.11
C PRO A 193 18.22 8.09 12.88
N LYS A 194 18.32 7.10 11.99
CA LYS A 194 19.12 7.17 10.76
C LYS A 194 18.39 7.79 9.57
N LEU A 195 17.15 8.27 9.74
CA LEU A 195 16.36 8.80 8.62
C LEU A 195 16.96 10.07 8.00
N ALA A 196 17.66 10.88 8.80
CA ALA A 196 18.32 12.09 8.35
C ALA A 196 19.74 11.88 7.78
N ASP A 197 20.25 10.65 7.81
CA ASP A 197 21.56 10.29 7.24
C ASP A 197 21.37 9.83 5.79
N ASP A 198 21.80 10.65 4.85
CA ASP A 198 21.67 10.41 3.41
C ASP A 198 22.50 9.22 2.90
N LYS A 199 23.42 8.71 3.73
CA LYS A 199 24.23 7.52 3.44
C LYS A 199 23.75 6.28 4.17
N ALA A 200 22.70 6.37 4.98
CA ALA A 200 22.18 5.22 5.71
C ALA A 200 21.61 4.18 4.74
N GLU A 201 22.16 2.97 4.81
CA GLU A 201 21.64 1.82 4.06
C GLU A 201 20.45 1.20 4.78
N PHE A 202 19.44 0.80 4.01
CA PHE A 202 18.32 0.02 4.53
C PHE A 202 18.77 -1.40 4.94
N PRO A 203 18.10 -2.03 5.92
CA PRO A 203 16.95 -1.51 6.68
C PRO A 203 17.34 -0.63 7.88
N ASN A 204 16.56 0.43 8.12
CA ASN A 204 16.70 1.30 9.29
C ASN A 204 15.79 0.84 10.44
N GLU A 205 16.31 0.85 11.67
CA GLU A 205 15.53 0.44 12.84
C GLU A 205 14.47 1.48 13.22
N ILE A 206 13.31 0.99 13.67
CA ILE A 206 12.26 1.82 14.26
C ILE A 206 12.34 1.67 15.77
N VAL A 207 12.85 2.71 16.42
CA VAL A 207 13.00 2.78 17.87
C VAL A 207 11.75 3.37 18.48
N VAL A 208 11.40 2.92 19.68
CA VAL A 208 10.35 3.53 20.50
C VAL A 208 10.99 4.46 21.52
N ALA A 209 10.85 5.76 21.28
CA ALA A 209 11.53 6.83 22.02
C ALA A 209 10.53 7.94 22.40
N PRO A 210 10.89 8.90 23.27
CA PRO A 210 10.05 10.08 23.50
C PRO A 210 9.70 10.77 22.18
N CYS A 211 8.46 11.25 22.05
CA CYS A 211 8.00 11.93 20.85
C CYS A 211 8.79 13.21 20.60
N ASP A 212 9.18 13.45 19.33
CA ASP A 212 9.74 14.73 18.92
C ASP A 212 8.61 15.79 18.98
N PRO A 213 8.80 16.91 19.70
CA PRO A 213 7.80 17.98 19.77
C PRO A 213 7.47 18.62 18.40
N LYS A 214 8.27 18.36 17.35
CA LYS A 214 8.01 18.81 15.97
C LYS A 214 7.21 17.81 15.13
N ALA A 215 6.85 16.65 15.67
CA ALA A 215 6.16 15.57 14.95
C ALA A 215 4.61 15.62 15.07
N ASP A 216 4.05 16.72 15.58
CA ASP A 216 2.61 16.98 15.76
C ASP A 216 2.03 17.97 14.75
#